data_AF-A0ABD3NM11-F1
#
_entry.id   AF-A0ABD3NM11-F1
#
_cell.length_a   1.000
_cell.length_b   1.000
_cell.length_c   1.000
_cell.angle_alpha   90.00
_cell.angle_beta   90.00
_cell.angle_gamma   90.00
#
_symmetry.space_group_name_H-M   'P 1'
#
loop_
_entity.id
_entity.type
_entity.pdbx_description
1 polymer ?
#
loop_
_entity_poly.entity_id
_entity_poly.type
_entity_poly.pdbx_seq_one_letter_code
_entity_poly.pdbx_strand_id
1 'polypeptide(L)'
;MADHTSNFDGLSSLISFAGFTIPARAKFVAQFVGSSLLSSLTLGLVAGQVGATFLSAGPLIPFMTGSWIGYTWGCIGFWRQYKRQMLECAKRYPEILVHSLVTKMSIMPPNHLVFDGGSETNRSSEGSVSLEEWIVQGGIGRTSYAILAAQSCEEDVQELHRSERQRIIDKYNNRHE
;
A
#
# COMPACT_ATOMS: atom_id res chain seq x y z
N MET A 1 9.15 -7.98 32.51
CA MET A 1 9.04 -7.12 31.31
C MET A 1 9.27 -8.04 30.14
N ALA A 2 8.17 -8.52 29.53
CA ALA A 2 8.22 -9.55 28.50
C ALA A 2 8.13 -8.91 27.11
N ASP A 3 9.02 -9.34 26.23
CA ASP A 3 9.16 -8.95 24.84
C ASP A 3 7.89 -9.26 24.03
N HIS A 4 7.11 -8.23 23.71
CA HIS A 4 5.90 -8.35 22.87
C HIS A 4 6.14 -8.04 21.38
N THR A 5 7.37 -7.69 20.99
CA THR A 5 7.74 -7.31 19.61
C THR A 5 8.14 -8.48 18.72
N SER A 6 8.59 -9.61 19.29
CA SER A 6 9.13 -10.76 18.53
C SER A 6 8.08 -11.56 17.74
N ASN A 7 6.83 -11.59 18.19
CA ASN A 7 5.77 -12.36 17.53
C ASN A 7 5.28 -11.72 16.22
N PHE A 8 5.34 -10.39 16.11
CA PHE A 8 4.98 -9.68 14.88
C PHE A 8 6.04 -9.83 13.79
N ASP A 9 7.33 -9.85 14.17
CA ASP A 9 8.42 -10.09 13.23
C ASP A 9 8.42 -11.52 12.69
N GLY A 10 8.01 -12.51 13.51
CA GLY A 10 7.81 -13.89 13.06
C GLY A 10 6.68 -14.04 12.03
N LEU A 11 5.57 -13.33 12.21
CA LEU A 11 4.47 -13.27 11.23
C LEU A 11 4.86 -12.49 9.97
N SER A 12 5.58 -11.37 10.11
CA SER A 12 6.13 -10.60 9.00
C SER A 12 7.13 -11.44 8.18
N SER A 13 7.97 -12.23 8.86
CA SER A 13 8.90 -13.19 8.26
C SER A 13 8.19 -14.33 7.54
N LEU A 14 7.13 -14.91 8.13
CA LEU A 14 6.31 -15.94 7.47
C LEU A 14 5.50 -15.40 6.28
N ILE A 15 4.99 -14.18 6.36
CA ILE A 15 4.31 -13.48 5.25
C ILE A 15 5.32 -13.13 4.14
N SER A 16 6.54 -12.77 4.50
CA SER A 16 7.66 -12.52 3.57
C SER A 16 8.12 -13.82 2.89
N PHE A 17 8.21 -14.92 3.64
CA PHE A 17 8.62 -16.23 3.13
C PHE A 17 7.54 -16.89 2.25
N ALA A 18 6.26 -16.78 2.63
CA ALA A 18 5.14 -17.15 1.77
C ALA A 18 4.94 -16.17 0.59
N GLY A 19 5.57 -14.98 0.67
CA GLY A 19 5.48 -13.94 -0.31
C GLY A 19 6.11 -14.28 -1.66
N PHE A 20 6.98 -15.28 -1.75
CA PHE A 20 7.54 -15.75 -3.02
C PHE A 20 6.53 -16.54 -3.89
N THR A 21 5.44 -17.05 -3.29
CA THR A 21 4.47 -17.93 -3.99
C THR A 21 3.05 -17.38 -4.01
N ILE A 22 2.76 -16.30 -3.28
CA ILE A 22 1.42 -15.74 -3.18
C ILE A 22 1.27 -14.56 -4.14
N PRO A 23 0.31 -14.58 -5.09
CA PRO A 23 0.05 -13.47 -5.99
C PRO A 23 -0.17 -12.16 -5.20
N ALA A 24 0.33 -11.02 -5.72
CA ALA A 24 0.19 -9.70 -5.07
C ALA A 24 -1.24 -9.39 -4.60
N ARG A 25 -2.25 -9.87 -5.35
CA ARG A 25 -3.67 -9.75 -5.01
C ARG A 25 -4.05 -10.46 -3.70
N ALA A 26 -3.48 -11.62 -3.43
CA ALA A 26 -3.75 -12.37 -2.20
C ALA A 26 -3.01 -11.78 -0.99
N LYS A 27 -1.81 -11.21 -1.19
CA LYS A 27 -1.13 -10.41 -0.15
C LYS A 27 -1.98 -9.21 0.27
N PHE A 28 -2.53 -8.48 -0.69
CA PHE A 28 -3.41 -7.35 -0.43
C PHE A 28 -4.65 -7.74 0.38
N VAL A 29 -5.34 -8.79 -0.04
CA VAL A 29 -6.54 -9.27 0.67
C VAL A 29 -6.18 -9.74 2.08
N ALA A 30 -5.07 -10.46 2.25
CA ALA A 30 -4.64 -10.91 3.58
C ALA A 30 -4.29 -9.74 4.51
N GLN A 31 -3.56 -8.73 4.01
CA GLN A 31 -3.23 -7.52 4.78
C GLN A 31 -4.48 -6.69 5.09
N PHE A 32 -5.43 -6.59 4.16
CA PHE A 32 -6.70 -5.92 4.37
C PHE A 32 -7.55 -6.63 5.43
N VAL A 33 -7.73 -7.93 5.30
CA VAL A 33 -8.52 -8.75 6.24
C VAL A 33 -7.85 -8.74 7.62
N GLY A 34 -6.54 -8.90 7.71
CA GLY A 34 -5.81 -8.84 8.98
C GLY A 34 -5.95 -7.49 9.67
N SER A 35 -5.71 -6.39 8.96
CA SER A 35 -5.77 -5.04 9.53
C SER A 35 -7.20 -4.63 9.92
N SER A 36 -8.19 -4.95 9.09
CA SER A 36 -9.60 -4.63 9.35
C SER A 36 -10.19 -5.45 10.49
N LEU A 37 -9.89 -6.75 10.58
CA LEU A 37 -10.32 -7.60 11.69
C LEU A 37 -9.67 -7.17 13.00
N LEU A 38 -8.37 -6.87 12.99
CA LEU A 38 -7.68 -6.41 14.20
C LEU A 38 -8.28 -5.09 14.71
N SER A 39 -8.49 -4.12 13.82
CA SER A 39 -9.13 -2.82 14.16
C SER A 39 -10.57 -2.99 14.65
N SER A 40 -11.35 -3.85 13.98
CA SER A 40 -12.74 -4.12 14.37
C SER A 40 -12.84 -4.80 15.74
N LEU A 41 -12.04 -5.85 15.98
CA LEU A 41 -12.04 -6.57 17.24
C LEU A 41 -11.53 -5.71 18.40
N THR A 42 -10.45 -4.94 18.20
CA THR A 42 -9.91 -4.08 19.25
C THR A 42 -10.91 -3.00 19.67
N LEU A 43 -11.49 -2.28 18.72
CA LEU A 43 -12.50 -1.25 19.03
C LEU A 43 -13.81 -1.84 19.53
N GLY A 44 -14.22 -3.00 18.99
CA GLY A 44 -15.37 -3.75 19.46
C GLY A 44 -15.23 -4.16 20.92
N LEU A 45 -14.10 -4.78 21.29
CA LEU A 45 -13.85 -5.22 22.67
C LEU A 45 -13.76 -4.03 23.64
N VAL A 46 -13.09 -2.94 23.25
CA VAL A 46 -13.01 -1.73 24.08
C VAL A 46 -14.40 -1.11 24.27
N ALA A 47 -15.19 -0.96 23.20
CA ALA A 47 -16.54 -0.41 23.29
C ALA A 47 -17.50 -1.35 24.05
N GLY A 48 -17.35 -2.66 23.90
CA GLY A 48 -18.12 -3.66 24.65
C GLY A 48 -17.82 -3.63 26.15
N GLN A 49 -16.55 -3.42 26.53
CA GLN A 49 -16.15 -3.29 27.93
C GLN A 49 -16.66 -1.99 28.56
N VAL A 50 -16.64 -0.88 27.82
CA VAL A 50 -17.30 0.37 28.21
C VAL A 50 -18.82 0.18 28.31
N GLY A 51 -19.40 -0.55 27.36
CA GLY A 51 -20.81 -0.92 27.35
C GLY A 51 -21.26 -1.68 28.58
N ALA A 52 -20.49 -2.70 28.96
CA ALA A 52 -20.75 -3.54 30.13
C ALA A 52 -20.71 -2.75 31.45
N THR A 53 -19.90 -1.69 31.51
CA THR A 53 -19.61 -0.94 32.74
C THR A 53 -20.41 0.35 32.87
N PHE A 54 -20.76 1.00 31.76
CA PHE A 54 -21.38 2.33 31.77
C PHE A 54 -22.79 2.39 31.14
N LEU A 55 -23.23 1.37 30.40
CA LEU A 55 -24.51 1.37 29.69
C LEU A 55 -25.43 0.25 30.17
N SER A 56 -26.63 0.60 30.64
CA SER A 56 -27.69 -0.37 31.01
C SER A 56 -28.22 -1.20 29.84
N ALA A 57 -27.76 -0.93 28.61
CA ALA A 57 -28.12 -1.66 27.40
C ALA A 57 -27.32 -2.97 27.19
N GLY A 58 -26.39 -3.29 28.10
CA GLY A 58 -25.56 -4.49 28.04
C GLY A 58 -24.38 -4.38 27.06
N PRO A 59 -23.47 -5.38 27.02
CA PRO A 59 -22.21 -5.31 26.26
C PRO A 59 -22.37 -5.49 24.74
N LEU A 60 -23.48 -6.09 24.29
CA LEU A 60 -23.64 -6.53 22.90
C LEU A 60 -23.80 -5.37 21.92
N ILE A 61 -24.66 -4.39 22.23
CA ILE A 61 -24.92 -3.24 21.35
C ILE A 61 -23.66 -2.37 21.20
N PRO A 62 -22.94 -2.00 22.27
CA PRO A 62 -21.70 -1.23 22.19
C PRO A 62 -20.57 -1.99 21.49
N PHE A 63 -20.50 -3.32 21.66
CA PHE A 63 -19.54 -4.15 20.92
C PHE A 63 -19.81 -4.11 19.41
N MET A 64 -21.06 -4.27 18.98
CA MET A 64 -21.43 -4.26 17.56
C MET A 64 -21.17 -2.91 16.91
N THR A 65 -21.53 -1.80 17.56
CA THR A 65 -21.28 -0.45 17.04
C THR A 65 -19.80 -0.12 17.02
N GLY A 66 -19.05 -0.46 18.09
CA GLY A 66 -17.60 -0.31 18.14
C GLY A 66 -16.88 -1.12 17.05
N SER A 67 -17.32 -2.36 16.82
CA SER A 67 -16.77 -3.24 15.77
C SER A 67 -17.02 -2.69 14.38
N TRP A 68 -18.21 -2.14 14.12
CA TRP A 68 -18.55 -1.52 12.84
C TRP A 68 -17.75 -0.24 12.57
N ILE A 69 -17.63 0.62 13.58
CA ILE A 69 -16.80 1.84 13.50
C ILE A 69 -15.33 1.45 13.30
N GLY A 70 -14.84 0.46 14.03
CA GLY A 70 -13.45 0.00 13.89
C GLY A 70 -13.16 -0.64 12.54
N TYR A 71 -14.12 -1.37 11.97
CA TYR A 71 -14.01 -1.90 10.62
C TYR A 71 -13.97 -0.79 9.58
N THR A 72 -14.92 0.16 9.63
CA THR A 72 -15.00 1.27 8.66
C THR A 72 -13.77 2.17 8.74
N TRP A 73 -13.32 2.52 9.95
CA TRP A 73 -12.11 3.31 10.15
C TRP A 73 -10.85 2.56 9.67
N GLY A 74 -10.76 1.27 9.97
CA GLY A 74 -9.67 0.41 9.48
C GLY A 74 -9.62 0.37 7.96
N CYS A 75 -10.78 0.19 7.29
CA CYS A 75 -10.87 0.22 5.83
C CYS A 75 -10.42 1.56 5.24
N ILE A 76 -10.86 2.67 5.81
CA ILE A 76 -10.51 4.02 5.34
C ILE A 76 -9.01 4.29 5.55
N GLY A 77 -8.46 3.92 6.70
CA GLY A 77 -7.04 4.07 7.01
C GLY A 77 -6.16 3.27 6.08
N PHE A 78 -6.51 1.99 5.88
CA PHE A 78 -5.84 1.11 4.95
C PHE A 78 -5.87 1.66 3.52
N TRP A 79 -7.05 2.07 3.04
CA TRP A 79 -7.18 2.69 1.72
C TRP A 79 -6.31 3.92 1.53
N ARG A 80 -6.28 4.82 2.54
CA ARG A 80 -5.44 6.02 2.52
C ARG A 80 -3.95 5.68 2.46
N GLN A 81 -3.51 4.65 3.20
CA GLN A 81 -2.13 4.21 3.21
C GLN A 81 -1.68 3.70 1.83
N TYR A 82 -2.43 2.79 1.21
CA TYR A 82 -2.09 2.28 -0.12
C TYR A 82 -2.19 3.34 -1.20
N LYS A 83 -3.15 4.26 -1.10
CA LYS A 83 -3.22 5.39 -2.01
C LYS A 83 -1.92 6.21 -1.94
N ARG A 84 -1.40 6.50 -0.74
CA ARG A 84 -0.13 7.24 -0.59
C ARG A 84 1.05 6.47 -1.18
N GLN A 85 1.18 5.18 -0.88
CA GLN A 85 2.26 4.35 -1.41
C GLN A 85 2.22 4.26 -2.94
N MET A 86 1.04 4.10 -3.52
CA MET A 86 0.86 4.10 -4.97
C MET A 86 1.27 5.44 -5.59
N LEU A 87 0.89 6.57 -4.98
CA LEU A 87 1.27 7.89 -5.47
C LEU A 87 2.78 8.12 -5.39
N GLU A 88 3.43 7.64 -4.34
CA GLU A 88 4.88 7.69 -4.20
C GLU A 88 5.58 6.82 -5.27
N CYS A 89 5.06 5.63 -5.52
CA CYS A 89 5.53 4.75 -6.61
C CYS A 89 5.33 5.41 -7.98
N ALA A 90 4.18 6.04 -8.22
CA ALA A 90 3.88 6.76 -9.46
C ALA A 90 4.84 7.95 -9.68
N LYS A 91 5.27 8.63 -8.62
CA LYS A 91 6.26 9.72 -8.71
C LYS A 91 7.66 9.21 -9.00
N ARG A 92 8.08 8.15 -8.32
CA ARG A 92 9.47 7.70 -8.32
C ARG A 92 9.79 6.75 -9.48
N TYR A 93 8.83 5.93 -9.90
CA TYR A 93 8.98 4.91 -10.94
C TYR A 93 7.75 4.87 -11.86
N PRO A 94 7.42 5.96 -12.56
CA PRO A 94 6.22 6.04 -13.36
C PRO A 94 6.20 5.03 -14.52
N GLU A 95 7.35 4.78 -15.15
CA GLU A 95 7.45 3.86 -16.30
C GLU A 95 7.13 2.41 -15.90
N ILE A 96 7.63 1.96 -14.74
CA ILE A 96 7.37 0.62 -14.20
C ILE A 96 5.89 0.47 -13.87
N LEU A 97 5.30 1.51 -13.27
CA LEU A 97 3.88 1.51 -12.93
C LEU A 97 2.99 1.47 -14.18
N VAL A 98 3.32 2.24 -15.22
CA VAL A 98 2.61 2.22 -16.51
C VAL A 98 2.74 0.86 -17.18
N HIS A 99 3.95 0.28 -17.19
CA HIS A 99 4.16 -1.05 -17.75
C HIS A 99 3.27 -2.10 -17.07
N SER A 100 3.16 -2.07 -15.75
CA SER A 100 2.29 -2.98 -14.98
C SER A 100 0.80 -2.71 -15.21
N LEU A 101 0.38 -1.44 -15.32
CA LEU A 101 -0.99 -1.09 -15.67
C LEU A 101 -1.41 -1.67 -17.03
N VAL A 102 -0.55 -1.58 -18.03
CA VAL A 102 -0.82 -2.09 -19.38
C VAL A 102 -0.78 -3.63 -19.39
N THR A 103 0.26 -4.23 -18.81
CA THR A 103 0.49 -5.68 -18.90
C THR A 103 -0.41 -6.51 -17.98
N LYS A 104 -0.59 -6.07 -16.71
CA LYS A 104 -1.31 -6.85 -15.69
C LYS A 104 -2.78 -6.44 -15.52
N MET A 105 -3.12 -5.19 -15.83
CA MET A 105 -4.49 -4.66 -15.66
C MET A 105 -5.19 -4.34 -16.99
N SER A 106 -4.47 -4.38 -18.12
CA SER A 106 -4.99 -4.02 -19.45
C SER A 106 -5.60 -2.62 -19.50
N ILE A 107 -5.10 -1.71 -18.67
CA ILE A 107 -5.51 -0.30 -18.66
C ILE A 107 -4.45 0.49 -19.41
N MET A 108 -4.84 1.07 -20.54
CA MET A 108 -3.96 1.90 -21.35
C MET A 108 -4.03 3.35 -20.85
N PRO A 109 -2.94 3.89 -20.26
CA PRO A 109 -2.89 5.30 -19.95
C PRO A 109 -2.81 6.15 -21.23
N PRO A 110 -3.13 7.46 -21.15
CA PRO A 110 -3.02 8.35 -22.30
C PRO A 110 -1.57 8.50 -22.76
N ASN A 111 -1.35 8.59 -24.07
CA ASN A 111 0.00 8.74 -24.66
C ASN A 111 0.71 10.07 -24.32
N HIS A 112 0.01 11.02 -23.68
CA HIS A 112 0.52 12.35 -23.33
C HIS A 112 0.94 12.49 -21.85
N LEU A 113 1.15 11.36 -21.14
CA LEU A 113 1.62 11.41 -19.77
C LEU A 113 3.05 11.95 -19.70
N VAL A 114 3.26 12.94 -18.82
CA VAL A 114 4.60 13.43 -18.49
C VAL A 114 5.15 12.60 -17.34
N PHE A 115 6.30 11.96 -17.58
CA PHE A 115 7.09 11.30 -16.57
C PHE A 115 8.08 12.30 -16.00
N ASP A 116 7.77 12.83 -14.83
CA ASP A 116 8.52 13.90 -14.17
C ASP A 116 9.82 13.36 -13.52
N GLY A 117 10.63 12.66 -14.33
CA GLY A 117 11.79 11.88 -13.90
C GLY A 117 13.15 12.56 -14.09
N GLY A 118 13.22 13.81 -14.61
CA GLY A 118 14.51 14.52 -14.65
C GLY A 118 14.78 15.51 -15.78
N SER A 119 13.82 16.32 -16.24
CA SER A 119 14.19 17.44 -17.13
C SER A 119 13.33 18.67 -16.87
N GLU A 120 13.89 19.64 -16.15
CA GLU A 120 13.31 20.98 -15.93
C GLU A 120 13.25 21.85 -17.21
N THR A 121 13.57 21.32 -18.39
CA THR A 121 13.58 22.08 -19.65
C THR A 121 12.48 21.62 -20.58
N ASN A 122 11.25 22.09 -20.33
CA ASN A 122 10.28 22.60 -21.31
C ASN A 122 8.86 22.62 -20.71
N ARG A 123 8.64 23.57 -19.78
CA ARG A 123 7.29 24.01 -19.40
C ARG A 123 6.68 24.83 -20.53
N SER A 124 6.12 24.15 -21.54
CA SER A 124 5.21 24.75 -22.50
C SER A 124 4.46 23.67 -23.27
N SER A 125 3.50 23.03 -22.60
CA SER A 125 2.39 22.35 -23.29
C SER A 125 1.17 22.38 -22.39
N GLU A 126 0.25 23.29 -22.69
CA GLU A 126 -1.12 23.28 -22.17
C GLU A 126 -1.75 21.91 -22.51
N GLY A 127 -1.86 21.02 -21.51
CA GLY A 127 -2.50 19.70 -21.68
C GLY A 127 -1.71 18.49 -21.19
N SER A 128 -0.52 18.68 -20.59
CA SER A 128 0.26 17.56 -20.06
C SER A 128 -0.23 17.13 -18.66
N VAL A 129 -0.96 16.01 -18.58
CA VAL A 129 -1.47 15.46 -17.32
C VAL A 129 -0.42 14.55 -16.69
N SER A 130 -0.10 14.78 -15.42
CA SER A 130 0.80 13.88 -14.67
C SER A 130 0.14 12.52 -14.42
N LEU A 131 0.93 11.45 -14.31
CA LEU A 131 0.39 10.11 -14.03
C LEU A 131 -0.43 10.07 -12.72
N GLU A 132 0.03 10.77 -11.68
CA GLU A 132 -0.71 10.93 -10.42
C GLU A 132 -2.08 11.57 -10.64
N GLU A 133 -2.12 12.68 -11.38
CA GLU A 133 -3.34 13.43 -11.62
C GLU A 133 -4.33 12.60 -12.45
N TRP A 134 -3.85 11.88 -13.46
CA TRP A 134 -4.67 10.98 -14.26
C TRP A 134 -5.29 9.85 -13.42
N ILE A 135 -4.53 9.27 -12.48
CA ILE A 135 -5.02 8.22 -11.57
C ILE A 135 -6.09 8.80 -10.63
N VAL A 136 -5.83 9.98 -10.05
CA VAL A 136 -6.74 10.62 -9.09
C VAL A 136 -8.04 11.07 -9.77
N GLN A 137 -7.97 11.62 -10.99
CA GLN A 137 -9.14 12.04 -11.76
C GLN A 137 -10.04 10.86 -12.16
N GLY A 138 -9.47 9.65 -12.25
CA GLY A 138 -10.22 8.43 -12.57
C GLY A 138 -11.11 7.86 -11.46
N GLY A 139 -11.17 8.51 -10.30
CA GLY A 139 -11.99 8.10 -9.17
C GLY A 139 -11.52 6.79 -8.52
N ILE A 140 -12.44 6.14 -7.78
CA ILE A 140 -12.12 4.93 -7.00
C ILE A 140 -11.70 3.76 -7.89
N GLY A 141 -12.33 3.59 -9.06
CA GLY A 141 -12.01 2.49 -9.98
C GLY A 141 -10.55 2.52 -10.42
N ARG A 142 -10.11 3.62 -11.06
CA ARG A 142 -8.72 3.74 -11.53
C ARG A 142 -7.73 3.75 -10.37
N THR A 143 -8.06 4.40 -9.26
CA THR A 143 -7.22 4.38 -8.06
C THR A 143 -7.02 2.94 -7.54
N SER A 144 -8.08 2.11 -7.55
CA SER A 144 -7.99 0.70 -7.13
C SER A 144 -7.04 -0.09 -8.03
N TYR A 145 -7.20 0.04 -9.35
CA TYR A 145 -6.34 -0.66 -10.30
C TYR A 145 -4.89 -0.17 -10.26
N ALA A 146 -4.67 1.15 -10.07
CA ALA A 146 -3.34 1.71 -9.89
C ALA A 146 -2.68 1.21 -8.60
N ILE A 147 -3.42 1.08 -7.50
CA ILE A 147 -2.92 0.48 -6.26
C ILE A 147 -2.51 -0.98 -6.49
N LEU A 148 -3.36 -1.77 -7.15
CA LEU A 148 -3.05 -3.16 -7.46
C LEU A 148 -1.86 -3.30 -8.42
N ALA A 149 -1.74 -2.39 -9.39
CA ALA A 149 -0.62 -2.34 -10.30
C ALA A 149 0.67 -2.02 -9.54
N ALA A 150 0.66 -1.02 -8.65
CA ALA A 150 1.80 -0.63 -7.83
C ALA A 150 2.29 -1.78 -6.93
N GLN A 151 1.36 -2.51 -6.29
CA GLN A 151 1.71 -3.70 -5.51
C GLN A 151 2.32 -4.81 -6.38
N SER A 152 1.84 -4.94 -7.62
CA SER A 152 2.37 -5.92 -8.55
C SER A 152 3.76 -5.53 -9.08
N CYS A 153 4.18 -4.27 -8.94
CA CYS A 153 5.51 -3.78 -9.25
C CYS A 153 6.44 -3.74 -8.03
N GLU A 154 5.91 -3.94 -6.82
CA GLU A 154 6.68 -3.72 -5.59
C GLU A 154 7.91 -4.63 -5.53
N GLU A 155 7.79 -5.86 -6.04
CA GLU A 155 8.89 -6.81 -6.16
C GLU A 155 9.94 -6.31 -7.16
N ASP A 156 9.52 -5.82 -8.33
CA ASP A 156 10.41 -5.26 -9.35
C ASP A 156 11.17 -4.03 -8.83
N VAL A 157 10.48 -3.15 -8.08
CA VAL A 157 11.07 -1.96 -7.46
C VAL A 157 12.06 -2.36 -6.35
N GLN A 158 11.74 -3.36 -5.53
CA GLN A 158 12.64 -3.87 -4.50
C GLN A 158 13.89 -4.51 -5.11
N GLU A 159 13.76 -5.23 -6.22
CA GLU A 159 14.91 -5.78 -6.96
C GLU A 159 15.80 -4.67 -7.51
N LEU A 160 15.21 -3.62 -8.08
CA LEU A 160 15.91 -2.42 -8.52
C LEU A 160 16.70 -1.78 -7.37
N HIS A 161 16.08 -1.59 -6.20
CA HIS A 161 16.75 -1.06 -5.01
C HIS A 161 17.89 -1.95 -4.51
N ARG A 162 17.72 -3.28 -4.55
CA ARG A 162 18.79 -4.22 -4.19
C ARG A 162 19.96 -4.11 -5.15
N SER A 163 19.70 -4.02 -6.46
CA SER A 163 20.75 -3.88 -7.47
C SER A 163 21.52 -2.56 -7.34
N GLU A 164 20.83 -1.46 -7.04
CA GLU A 164 21.46 -0.16 -6.79
C GLU A 164 22.34 -0.17 -5.54
N ARG A 165 21.86 -0.78 -4.45
CA ARG A 165 22.65 -0.92 -3.21
C ARG A 165 23.91 -1.74 -3.46
N GLN A 166 23.79 -2.86 -4.16
CA GLN A 166 24.94 -3.71 -4.47
C GLN A 166 25.97 -2.94 -5.30
N ARG A 167 25.52 -2.19 -6.32
CA ARG A 167 26.40 -1.37 -7.16
C ARG A 167 27.14 -0.29 -6.36
N ILE A 168 26.49 0.30 -5.36
CA ILE A 168 27.14 1.27 -4.46
C ILE A 168 28.20 0.57 -3.61
N ILE A 169 27.88 -0.57 -3.00
CA ILE A 169 28.82 -1.36 -2.18
C ILE A 169 30.05 -1.76 -3.01
N ASP A 170 29.85 -2.29 -4.22
CA ASP A 170 30.93 -2.70 -5.11
C ASP A 170 31.83 -1.51 -5.49
N LYS A 171 31.24 -0.33 -5.69
CA LYS A 171 31.99 0.92 -5.96
C LYS A 171 32.80 1.40 -4.75
N TYR A 172 32.34 1.16 -3.53
CA TYR A 172 33.11 1.47 -2.32
C TYR A 172 34.23 0.45 -2.08
N ASN A 173 33.99 -0.84 -2.31
CA ASN A 173 35.02 -1.87 -2.21
C ASN A 173 36.17 -1.63 -3.20
N ASN A 174 35.85 -1.31 -4.47
CA ASN A 174 36.85 -1.00 -5.50
C ASN A 174 37.62 0.32 -5.27
N ARG A 175 37.26 1.15 -4.28
CA ARG A 175 38.02 2.35 -3.90
C ARG A 175 39.01 2.10 -2.75
N HIS A 176 38.85 0.99 -2.04
CA HIS A 176 39.66 0.64 -0.88
C HIS A 176 40.73 -0.41 -1.19
N GLU A 177 40.77 -0.92 -2.43
CA GLU A 177 41.91 -1.61 -3.03
C GLU A 177 42.79 -0.63 -3.82
#